data_AF-A0A248K181-F1
#
_entry.id   AF-A0A248K181-F1
#
_cell.length_a   1.000
_cell.length_b   1.000
_cell.length_c   1.000
_cell.angle_alpha   90.00
_cell.angle_beta   90.00
_cell.angle_gamma   90.00
#
_symmetry.space_group_name_H-M   'P 1'
#
loop_
_entity.id
_entity.type
_entity.pdbx_description
1 polymer ?
#
loop_
_entity_poly.entity_id
_entity_poly.type
_entity_poly.pdbx_seq_one_letter_code
_entity_poly.pdbx_strand_id
1 'polypeptide(L)'
;MPDGTCCPDCGAVFSEGRWHWGECAALGPAQTCPACRRIREGAAGGILTLKGEFVRAKQQELLSLIHHQEELEKAEHALNRIMDIAVDDDGITVRTTDPRLACRMGDALERAYEGALEIHHDEDGFFARVAWERA
;
A
#
# COMPACT_ATOMS: atom_id res chain seq x y z
N MET A 1 15.58 -14.16 -11.71
CA MET A 1 15.62 -12.86 -12.42
C MET A 1 17.03 -12.32 -12.29
N PRO A 2 17.66 -11.85 -13.36
CA PRO A 2 19.03 -11.33 -13.30
C PRO A 2 19.08 -10.00 -12.53
N ASP A 3 20.20 -9.77 -11.84
CA ASP A 3 20.48 -8.47 -11.21
C ASP A 3 20.60 -7.37 -12.28
N GLY A 4 20.16 -6.16 -11.92
CA GLY A 4 20.05 -5.02 -12.82
C GLY A 4 18.78 -5.02 -13.67
N THR A 5 17.82 -5.91 -13.41
CA THR A 5 16.52 -5.90 -14.10
C THR A 5 15.70 -4.69 -13.68
N CYS A 6 15.18 -3.92 -14.62
CA CYS A 6 14.40 -2.72 -14.33
C CYS A 6 12.92 -2.89 -14.67
N CYS A 7 12.07 -2.26 -13.87
CA CYS A 7 10.65 -2.16 -14.17
C CYS A 7 10.40 -1.01 -15.16
N PRO A 8 9.89 -1.30 -16.37
CA PRO A 8 9.64 -0.25 -17.36
C PRO A 8 8.52 0.72 -16.93
N ASP A 9 7.64 0.30 -16.02
CA ASP A 9 6.49 1.09 -15.59
C ASP A 9 6.81 2.09 -14.48
N CYS A 10 7.78 1.79 -13.61
CA CYS A 10 8.07 2.62 -12.42
C CYS A 10 9.55 2.87 -12.15
N GLY A 11 10.46 2.27 -12.92
CA GLY A 11 11.90 2.44 -12.75
C GLY A 11 12.53 1.69 -11.59
N ALA A 12 11.76 0.94 -10.78
CA ALA A 12 12.35 0.09 -9.73
C ALA A 12 13.34 -0.92 -10.33
N VAL A 13 14.42 -1.21 -9.61
CA VAL A 13 15.50 -2.09 -10.05
C VAL A 13 15.56 -3.31 -9.14
N PHE A 14 15.79 -4.48 -9.74
CA PHE A 14 16.06 -5.71 -9.02
C PHE A 14 17.56 -5.92 -8.87
N SER A 15 18.04 -6.00 -7.63
CA SER A 15 19.39 -6.42 -7.31
C SER A 15 19.41 -7.13 -5.95
N GLU A 16 20.36 -8.02 -5.74
CA GLU A 16 20.54 -8.73 -4.46
C GLU A 16 19.26 -9.45 -3.99
N GLY A 17 18.45 -9.95 -4.92
CA GLY A 17 17.22 -10.69 -4.60
C GLY A 17 16.00 -9.83 -4.25
N ARG A 18 16.09 -8.49 -4.32
CA ARG A 18 14.98 -7.58 -3.97
C ARG A 18 14.79 -6.45 -4.98
N TRP A 19 13.59 -5.87 -4.98
CA TRP A 19 13.30 -4.66 -5.74
C TRP A 19 13.51 -3.42 -4.86
N HIS A 20 14.18 -2.41 -5.40
CA HIS A 20 14.44 -1.15 -4.73
C HIS A 20 14.38 0.01 -5.74
N TRP A 21 14.39 1.25 -5.24
CA TRP A 21 14.58 2.41 -6.08
C TRP A 21 16.06 2.56 -6.47
N GLY A 22 16.33 2.98 -7.70
CA GLY A 22 17.70 3.13 -8.19
C GLY A 22 17.76 3.48 -9.67
N GLU A 23 18.98 3.68 -10.16
CA GLU A 23 19.22 3.97 -11.57
C GLU A 23 19.18 2.68 -12.39
N CYS A 24 18.38 2.71 -13.45
CA CYS A 24 18.32 1.64 -14.42
C CYS A 24 19.38 1.84 -15.51
N ALA A 25 20.13 0.78 -15.84
CA ALA A 25 20.95 0.79 -17.04
C ALA A 25 20.05 0.77 -18.30
N ALA A 26 20.20 1.75 -19.19
CA ALA A 26 19.32 1.96 -20.36
C ALA A 26 19.21 0.77 -21.33
N LEU A 27 20.14 -0.18 -21.29
CA LEU A 27 20.18 -1.40 -22.13
C LEU A 27 20.08 -2.69 -21.30
N GLY A 28 19.70 -2.58 -20.02
CA GLY A 28 19.56 -3.72 -19.12
C GLY A 28 18.29 -4.55 -19.37
N PRO A 29 18.19 -5.75 -18.76
CA PRO A 29 16.97 -6.55 -18.81
C PRO A 29 15.78 -5.76 -18.23
N ALA A 30 14.61 -5.85 -18.87
CA ALA A 30 13.41 -5.14 -18.44
C ALA A 30 12.29 -6.13 -18.11
N GLN A 31 11.67 -5.97 -16.94
CA GLN A 31 10.55 -6.79 -16.49
C GLN A 31 9.66 -5.99 -15.53
N THR A 32 8.34 -6.04 -15.72
CA THR A 32 7.38 -5.40 -14.80
C THR A 32 7.51 -5.99 -13.39
N CYS A 33 7.66 -5.12 -12.39
CA CYS A 33 7.78 -5.55 -11.00
C CYS A 33 6.44 -6.08 -10.46
N PRO A 34 6.45 -6.87 -9.38
CA PRO A 34 5.23 -7.43 -8.80
C PRO A 34 4.16 -6.38 -8.44
N ALA A 35 4.57 -5.20 -7.95
CA ALA A 35 3.66 -4.12 -7.58
C ALA A 35 2.94 -3.52 -8.78
N CYS A 36 3.69 -3.15 -9.84
CA CYS A 36 3.10 -2.63 -11.08
C CYS A 36 2.18 -3.64 -11.76
N ARG A 37 2.51 -4.94 -11.70
CA ARG A 37 1.64 -6.01 -12.19
C ARG A 37 0.33 -6.06 -11.40
N ARG A 38 0.37 -6.08 -10.06
CA ARG A 38 -0.83 -6.05 -9.21
C ARG A 38 -1.72 -4.86 -9.50
N ILE A 39 -1.12 -3.67 -9.63
CA ILE A 39 -1.83 -2.43 -9.98
C ILE A 39 -2.58 -2.58 -11.30
N ARG A 40 -1.91 -3.10 -12.34
CA ARG A 40 -2.51 -3.32 -13.66
C ARG A 40 -3.64 -4.35 -13.66
N GLU A 41 -3.48 -5.42 -12.88
CA GLU A 41 -4.44 -6.52 -12.77
C GLU A 41 -5.57 -6.22 -11.78
N GLY A 42 -5.48 -5.14 -11.01
CA GLY A 42 -6.44 -4.82 -9.94
C GLY A 42 -6.38 -5.77 -8.74
N ALA A 43 -5.32 -6.58 -8.63
CA ALA A 43 -5.15 -7.62 -7.61
C ALA A 43 -4.51 -7.06 -6.33
N ALA A 44 -5.34 -6.49 -5.46
CA ALA A 44 -4.90 -5.94 -4.17
C ALA A 44 -4.33 -7.02 -3.25
N GLY A 45 -3.22 -6.68 -2.56
CA GLY A 45 -2.65 -7.47 -1.46
C GLY A 45 -3.18 -7.03 -0.10
N GLY A 46 -3.75 -5.83 0.01
CA GLY A 46 -4.41 -5.37 1.23
C GLY A 46 -5.54 -4.40 0.92
N ILE A 47 -6.54 -4.35 1.80
CA ILE A 47 -7.63 -3.37 1.76
C ILE A 47 -7.80 -2.80 3.16
N LEU A 48 -7.70 -1.48 3.28
CA LEU A 48 -8.06 -0.73 4.48
C LEU A 48 -9.38 0.00 4.24
N THR A 49 -10.34 -0.16 5.14
CA THR A 49 -11.63 0.52 5.10
C THR A 49 -11.80 1.36 6.36
N LEU A 50 -12.05 2.66 6.18
CA LEU A 50 -12.32 3.62 7.25
C LEU A 50 -13.77 4.06 7.16
N LYS A 51 -14.52 3.92 8.25
CA LYS A 51 -15.94 4.32 8.32
C LYS A 51 -16.24 5.16 9.56
N GLY A 52 -17.40 5.81 9.53
CA GLY A 52 -17.94 6.57 10.66
C GLY A 52 -17.93 8.09 10.45
N GLU A 53 -18.64 8.80 11.33
CA GLU A 53 -18.75 10.27 11.26
C GLU A 53 -17.40 10.96 11.43
N PHE A 54 -16.53 10.40 12.26
CA PHE A 54 -15.17 10.89 12.45
C PHE A 54 -14.39 10.94 11.13
N VAL A 55 -14.50 9.90 10.30
CA VAL A 55 -13.81 9.82 9.01
C VAL A 55 -14.28 10.90 8.06
N ARG A 56 -15.59 11.17 8.01
CA ARG A 56 -16.16 12.27 7.21
C ARG A 56 -15.67 13.63 7.70
N ALA A 57 -15.63 13.84 9.02
CA ALA A 57 -15.19 15.10 9.62
C ALA A 57 -13.67 15.35 9.47
N LYS A 58 -12.85 14.28 9.39
CA LYS A 58 -11.38 14.35 9.41
C LYS A 58 -10.72 13.82 8.13
N GLN A 59 -11.48 13.70 7.04
CA GLN A 59 -11.06 13.06 5.80
C GLN A 59 -9.67 13.48 5.30
N GLN A 60 -9.39 14.79 5.23
CA GLN A 60 -8.10 15.29 4.73
C GLN A 60 -6.92 14.91 5.63
N GLU A 61 -7.11 14.90 6.95
CA GLU A 61 -6.07 14.51 7.91
C GLU A 61 -5.77 13.01 7.79
N LEU A 62 -6.81 12.18 7.64
CA LEU A 62 -6.68 10.74 7.46
C LEU A 62 -5.98 10.39 6.15
N LEU A 63 -6.36 11.04 5.03
CA LEU A 63 -5.69 10.86 3.74
C LEU A 63 -4.21 11.28 3.80
N SER A 64 -3.91 12.37 4.51
CA SER A 64 -2.52 12.81 4.72
C SER A 64 -1.70 11.77 5.50
N LEU A 65 -2.29 11.18 6.55
CA LEU A 65 -1.64 10.11 7.32
C LEU A 65 -1.40 8.87 6.47
N ILE A 66 -2.41 8.44 5.70
CA ILE A 66 -2.32 7.28 4.79
C ILE A 66 -1.17 7.46 3.79
N HIS A 67 -1.14 8.59 3.08
CA HIS A 67 -0.07 8.88 2.12
C HIS A 67 1.29 8.98 2.80
N HIS A 68 1.36 9.56 3.99
CA HIS A 68 2.62 9.60 4.74
C HIS A 68 3.13 8.20 5.09
N GLN A 69 2.26 7.28 5.51
CA GLN A 69 2.66 5.89 5.76
C GLN A 69 3.11 5.17 4.49
N GLU A 70 2.46 5.43 3.35
CA GLU A 70 2.92 4.92 2.05
C GLU A 70 4.31 5.44 1.72
N GLU A 71 4.56 6.74 1.78
CA GLU A 71 5.86 7.31 1.40
C GLU A 71 7.00 6.74 2.26
N LEU A 72 6.77 6.60 3.57
CA LEU A 72 7.74 5.99 4.49
C LEU A 72 8.04 4.54 4.14
N GLU A 73 7.00 3.73 3.90
CA GLU A 73 7.19 2.31 3.57
C GLU A 73 7.81 2.15 2.18
N LYS A 74 7.29 2.87 1.19
CA LYS A 74 7.69 2.78 -0.22
C LYS A 74 9.15 3.14 -0.42
N ALA A 75 9.69 4.08 0.36
CA ALA A 75 11.09 4.48 0.27
C ALA A 75 12.07 3.30 0.46
N GLU A 76 11.78 2.40 1.39
CA GLU A 76 12.60 1.22 1.69
C GLU A 76 12.10 -0.04 0.96
N HIS A 77 10.79 -0.14 0.78
CA HIS A 77 10.11 -1.28 0.17
C HIS A 77 9.42 -0.84 -1.11
N ALA A 78 10.18 -0.77 -2.20
CA ALA A 78 9.68 -0.26 -3.48
C ALA A 78 8.44 -0.98 -4.03
N LEU A 79 8.08 -2.17 -3.53
CA LEU A 79 6.88 -2.90 -3.93
C LEU A 79 5.63 -2.58 -3.10
N ASN A 80 5.78 -1.91 -1.95
CA ASN A 80 4.69 -1.62 -1.03
C ASN A 80 4.12 -0.25 -1.39
N ARG A 81 2.97 -0.24 -2.05
CA ARG A 81 2.36 0.96 -2.64
C ARG A 81 0.87 0.96 -2.43
N ILE A 82 0.28 2.15 -2.39
CA ILE A 82 -1.15 2.34 -2.59
C ILE A 82 -1.43 2.10 -4.08
N MET A 83 -2.43 1.28 -4.35
CA MET A 83 -2.97 1.07 -5.69
C MET A 83 -3.92 2.21 -6.06
N ASP A 84 -4.81 2.54 -5.12
CA ASP A 84 -5.82 3.58 -5.25
C ASP A 84 -6.48 3.86 -3.89
N ILE A 85 -7.14 5.01 -3.84
CA ILE A 85 -7.97 5.44 -2.73
C ILE A 85 -9.32 5.85 -3.29
N ALA A 86 -10.38 5.24 -2.78
CA ALA A 86 -11.76 5.65 -3.04
C ALA A 86 -12.31 6.38 -1.82
N VAL A 87 -12.98 7.50 -2.06
CA VAL A 87 -13.65 8.28 -1.03
C VAL A 87 -15.10 8.48 -1.46
N ASP A 88 -16.01 8.14 -0.57
CA ASP A 88 -17.46 8.24 -0.78
C ASP A 88 -18.18 8.60 0.53
N ASP A 89 -19.51 8.61 0.51
CA ASP A 89 -20.34 8.95 1.66
C ASP A 89 -20.20 7.94 2.82
N ASP A 90 -19.79 6.70 2.52
CA ASP A 90 -19.58 5.63 3.50
C ASP A 90 -18.19 5.70 4.15
N GLY A 91 -17.21 6.34 3.51
CA GLY A 91 -15.91 6.66 4.10
C GLY A 91 -14.74 6.60 3.12
N ILE A 92 -13.62 6.01 3.54
CA ILE A 92 -12.39 5.89 2.75
C ILE A 92 -12.04 4.42 2.58
N THR A 93 -11.81 3.98 1.35
CA THR A 93 -11.28 2.65 1.04
C THR A 93 -9.92 2.80 0.36
N VAL A 94 -8.89 2.18 0.93
CA VAL A 94 -7.52 2.17 0.38
C VAL A 94 -7.18 0.75 -0.04
N ARG A 95 -6.73 0.57 -1.28
CA ARG A 95 -6.20 -0.71 -1.76
C ARG A 95 -4.69 -0.62 -1.85
N THR A 96 -3.98 -1.64 -1.37
CA THR A 96 -2.52 -1.70 -1.34
C THR A 96 -1.99 -2.92 -2.10
N THR A 97 -0.77 -2.82 -2.63
CA THR A 97 -0.09 -3.92 -3.30
C THR A 97 0.45 -4.98 -2.34
N ASP A 98 0.53 -4.67 -1.04
CA ASP A 98 1.06 -5.51 0.02
C ASP A 98 0.15 -5.47 1.28
N PRO A 99 -0.15 -6.62 1.91
CA PRO A 99 -1.00 -6.67 3.11
C PRO A 99 -0.44 -5.88 4.29
N ARG A 100 0.89 -5.86 4.47
CA ARG A 100 1.53 -5.20 5.61
C ARG A 100 1.38 -3.69 5.54
N LEU A 101 1.34 -3.12 4.33
CA LEU A 101 1.09 -1.68 4.17
C LEU A 101 -0.30 -1.29 4.67
N ALA A 102 -1.34 -2.11 4.40
CA ALA A 102 -2.68 -1.85 4.92
C ALA A 102 -2.72 -1.95 6.45
N CYS A 103 -2.08 -2.95 7.04
CA CYS A 103 -1.98 -3.10 8.50
C CYS A 103 -1.22 -1.92 9.12
N ARG A 104 -0.09 -1.51 8.54
CA ARG A 104 0.71 -0.36 9.00
C ARG A 104 -0.10 0.93 9.03
N MET A 105 -0.94 1.16 8.01
CA MET A 105 -1.85 2.31 7.97
C MET A 105 -2.92 2.21 9.07
N GLY A 106 -3.52 1.03 9.27
CA GLY A 106 -4.46 0.76 10.36
C GLY A 106 -3.88 1.03 11.74
N ASP A 107 -2.69 0.49 12.03
CA ASP A 107 -2.02 0.71 13.31
C ASP A 107 -1.66 2.19 13.52
N ALA A 108 -1.31 2.91 12.45
CA ALA A 108 -1.00 4.33 12.53
C ALA A 108 -2.26 5.16 12.85
N LEU A 109 -3.42 4.76 12.34
CA LEU A 109 -4.71 5.38 12.65
C LEU A 109 -5.10 5.13 14.11
N GLU A 110 -5.03 3.89 14.57
CA GLU A 110 -5.32 3.53 15.96
C GLU A 110 -4.40 4.27 16.93
N ARG A 111 -3.10 4.38 16.61
CA ARG A 111 -2.15 5.14 17.46
C ARG A 111 -2.43 6.64 17.49
N ALA A 112 -2.82 7.24 16.36
CA ALA A 112 -3.01 8.68 16.26
C ALA A 112 -4.39 9.14 16.76
N TYR A 113 -5.40 8.29 16.62
CA TYR A 113 -6.80 8.65 16.80
C TYR A 113 -7.59 7.65 17.68
N GLU A 114 -6.96 6.65 18.28
CA GLU A 114 -7.65 5.58 19.00
C GLU A 114 -8.68 4.88 18.10
N GLY A 115 -9.75 4.31 18.64
CA GLY A 115 -10.81 3.64 17.86
C GLY A 115 -10.67 2.12 17.83
N ALA A 116 -11.56 1.47 17.08
CA ALA A 116 -11.59 0.02 16.93
C ALA A 116 -10.89 -0.37 15.63
N LEU A 117 -9.82 -1.16 15.74
CA LEU A 117 -9.07 -1.71 14.62
C LEU A 117 -9.31 -3.23 14.53
N GLU A 118 -9.78 -3.69 13.37
CA GLU A 118 -9.94 -5.11 13.06
C GLU A 118 -9.04 -5.48 11.87
N ILE A 119 -8.26 -6.55 12.02
CA ILE A 119 -7.35 -7.06 11.00
C ILE A 119 -7.65 -8.53 10.75
N HIS A 120 -7.99 -8.86 9.51
CA HIS A 120 -8.20 -10.22 9.04
C HIS A 120 -7.21 -10.56 7.94
N HIS A 121 -6.50 -11.67 8.08
CA HIS A 121 -5.65 -12.22 7.04
C HIS A 121 -6.36 -13.42 6.39
N ASP A 122 -6.07 -13.67 5.11
CA ASP A 122 -6.40 -14.96 4.49
C ASP A 122 -5.52 -16.09 5.07
N GLU A 123 -5.88 -17.34 4.78
CA GLU A 123 -5.21 -18.52 5.34
C GLU A 123 -3.70 -18.56 5.01
N ASP A 124 -3.33 -18.06 3.83
CA ASP A 124 -1.95 -18.02 3.33
C ASP A 124 -1.18 -16.75 3.73
N GLY A 125 -1.85 -15.75 4.33
CA GLY A 125 -1.28 -14.46 4.73
C GLY A 125 -0.88 -13.52 3.57
N PHE A 126 -1.33 -13.81 2.34
CA PHE A 126 -1.05 -12.99 1.16
C PHE A 126 -2.02 -11.81 1.01
N PHE A 127 -3.13 -11.83 1.75
CA PHE A 127 -4.13 -10.78 1.73
C PHE A 127 -4.51 -10.34 3.15
N ALA A 128 -4.66 -9.03 3.34
CA ALA A 128 -5.17 -8.44 4.58
C ALA A 128 -6.40 -7.56 4.31
N ARG A 129 -7.45 -7.75 5.12
CA ARG A 129 -8.58 -6.83 5.24
C ARG A 129 -8.50 -6.13 6.59
N VAL A 130 -8.34 -4.83 6.55
CA VAL A 130 -8.23 -3.96 7.71
C VAL A 130 -9.45 -3.06 7.75
N ALA A 131 -10.15 -3.04 8.88
CA ALA A 131 -11.25 -2.13 9.13
C ALA A 131 -10.93 -1.28 10.35
N TRP A 132 -11.15 0.02 10.24
CA TRP A 132 -10.99 0.94 11.37
C TRP A 132 -12.20 1.87 11.46
N GLU A 133 -12.70 2.03 12.67
CA GLU A 133 -13.82 2.91 12.98
C GLU A 133 -13.58 3.63 14.31
N ARG A 134 -14.02 4.88 14.37
CA ARG A 134 -14.06 5.67 15.60
C ARG A 134 -15.45 6.29 15.76
N ALA A 135 -16.08 5.98 16.89
CA ALA A 135 -17.34 6.58 17.35
C ALA A 135 -17.13 7.99 17.91
#